data_AF-A0A2E0QYA4-F1
#
_entry.id   AF-A0A2E0QYA4-F1
#
_cell.length_a   1.000
_cell.length_b   1.000
_cell.length_c   1.000
_cell.angle_alpha   90.00
_cell.angle_beta   90.00
_cell.angle_gamma   90.00
#
_symmetry.space_group_name_H-M   'P 1'
#
loop_
_entity.id
_entity.type
_entity.pdbx_description
1 polymer ?
#
loop_
_entity_poly.entity_id
_entity_poly.type
_entity_poly.pdbx_seq_one_letter_code
_entity_poly.pdbx_strand_id
1 'polypeptide(L)'
;MLHLILVSPDSSFYEAAQWRFRDFPEVEVVRGKFEELPYYDCVITAGNSFGLMDAGMDLAVLKFFGRDLQDRIQDRILSDFLGEQPVGTSILVESGNSSHPWVAHSPTMRVPLNISRTDNVYLAFWATLCAIHQHNRDKEKKIKSVVCPGLGTGTGGMDPMEAALQIRLAYTNYLSVPEFINGSFAQRRHESVHYGSNWGFENPRSTVD
;
A
#
# COMPACT_ATOMS: atom_id res chain seq x y z
N MET A 1 -2.59 -10.58 14.44
CA MET A 1 -3.13 -9.39 13.73
C MET A 1 -1.95 -8.61 13.17
N LEU A 2 -2.08 -8.03 11.98
CA LEU A 2 -1.01 -7.24 11.36
C LEU A 2 -1.05 -5.83 11.95
N HIS A 3 0.07 -5.34 12.48
CA HIS A 3 0.21 -3.97 12.97
C HIS A 3 0.49 -3.04 11.78
N LEU A 4 -0.46 -2.15 11.47
CA LEU A 4 -0.32 -1.19 10.38
C LEU A 4 0.14 0.17 10.94
N ILE A 5 1.21 0.70 10.37
CA ILE A 5 1.77 2.01 10.71
C ILE A 5 1.66 2.91 9.48
N LEU A 6 0.78 3.91 9.54
CA LEU A 6 0.65 4.94 8.50
C LEU A 6 1.65 6.05 8.80
N VAL A 7 2.56 6.35 7.86
CA VAL A 7 3.63 7.32 8.10
C VAL A 7 3.66 8.38 7.00
N SER A 8 3.79 9.65 7.38
CA SER A 8 4.03 10.74 6.43
C SER A 8 4.58 11.98 7.12
N PRO A 9 5.59 12.67 6.54
CA PRO A 9 5.99 13.99 7.00
C PRO A 9 5.00 15.08 6.56
N ASP A 10 4.24 14.82 5.49
CA ASP A 10 3.21 15.72 4.98
C ASP A 10 1.98 15.75 5.91
N SER A 11 1.58 16.95 6.32
CA SER A 11 0.46 17.15 7.24
C SER A 11 -0.87 16.74 6.62
N SER A 12 -1.06 16.94 5.31
CA SER A 12 -2.34 16.65 4.65
C SER A 12 -2.66 15.16 4.67
N PHE A 13 -1.69 14.29 4.36
CA PHE A 13 -1.89 12.84 4.53
C PHE A 13 -1.95 12.41 6.00
N TYR A 14 -1.11 12.97 6.87
CA TYR A 14 -1.15 12.64 8.29
C TYR A 14 -2.54 12.91 8.90
N GLU A 15 -3.11 14.09 8.65
CA GLU A 15 -4.44 14.47 9.15
C GLU A 15 -5.55 13.63 8.52
N ALA A 16 -5.47 13.36 7.21
CA ALA A 16 -6.40 12.48 6.52
C ALA A 16 -6.39 11.05 7.08
N ALA A 17 -5.20 10.50 7.33
CA ALA A 17 -5.01 9.19 7.93
C ALA A 17 -5.56 9.15 9.35
N GLN A 18 -5.23 10.13 10.20
CA GLN A 18 -5.79 10.26 11.56
C GLN A 18 -7.32 10.26 11.53
N TRP A 19 -7.92 11.07 10.66
CA TRP A 19 -9.37 11.18 10.54
C TRP A 19 -10.02 9.88 10.06
N ARG A 20 -9.48 9.27 9.00
CA ARG A 20 -10.04 8.04 8.40
C ARG A 20 -9.82 6.81 9.26
N PHE A 21 -8.75 6.75 10.05
CA PHE A 21 -8.43 5.59 10.89
C PHE A 21 -8.80 5.78 12.37
N ARG A 22 -9.53 6.84 12.75
CA ARG A 22 -9.95 7.09 14.13
C ARG A 22 -10.72 5.94 14.82
N ASP A 23 -11.37 5.08 14.03
CA ASP A 23 -12.13 3.91 14.54
C ASP A 23 -11.30 2.61 14.53
N PHE A 24 -10.02 2.68 14.16
CA PHE A 24 -9.06 1.56 14.15
C PHE A 24 -7.96 1.81 15.21
N PRO A 25 -8.22 1.53 16.50
CA PRO A 25 -7.28 1.82 17.57
C PRO A 25 -5.97 1.03 17.47
N GLU A 26 -5.94 -0.05 16.69
CA GLU A 26 -4.76 -0.86 16.43
C GLU A 26 -3.87 -0.34 15.29
N VAL A 27 -4.32 0.70 14.57
CA VAL A 27 -3.54 1.34 13.50
C VAL A 27 -2.80 2.54 14.07
N GLU A 28 -1.47 2.54 13.92
CA GLU A 28 -0.62 3.65 14.33
C GLU A 28 -0.55 4.68 13.19
N VAL A 29 -0.68 5.97 13.51
CA VAL A 29 -0.50 7.07 12.54
C VAL A 29 0.61 7.99 13.04
N VAL A 30 1.73 8.02 12.31
CA VAL A 30 2.95 8.73 12.68
C VAL A 30 3.20 9.89 11.72
N ARG A 31 3.33 11.10 12.26
CA ARG A 31 3.85 12.24 11.51
C ARG A 31 5.37 12.21 11.54
N GLY A 32 5.99 11.74 10.47
CA GLY A 32 7.44 11.56 10.42
C GLY A 32 7.87 10.77 9.20
N LYS A 33 9.08 10.24 9.26
CA LYS A 33 9.67 9.43 8.18
C LYS A 33 9.78 7.97 8.61
N PHE A 34 9.74 7.04 7.65
CA PHE A 34 9.82 5.62 7.98
C PHE A 34 11.22 5.23 8.51
N GLU A 35 12.26 5.93 8.08
CA GLU A 35 13.65 5.76 8.49
C GLU A 35 13.87 6.05 9.98
N GLU A 36 12.97 6.81 10.59
CA GLU A 36 13.02 7.22 12.00
C GLU A 36 12.33 6.20 12.91
N LEU A 37 11.57 5.25 12.35
CA LEU A 37 10.92 4.20 13.11
C LEU A 37 11.96 3.16 13.53
N PRO A 38 12.05 2.81 14.83
CA PRO A 38 13.13 1.95 15.33
C PRO A 38 13.01 0.50 14.84
N TYR A 39 11.77 -0.01 14.67
CA TYR A 39 11.50 -1.38 14.26
C TYR A 39 10.21 -1.47 13.45
N TYR A 40 10.23 -2.25 12.37
CA TYR A 40 9.06 -2.69 11.61
C TYR A 40 9.47 -3.86 10.72
N ASP A 41 8.57 -4.79 10.38
CA ASP A 41 8.95 -5.95 9.59
C ASP A 41 9.03 -5.64 8.10
N CYS A 42 8.14 -4.78 7.60
CA CYS A 42 8.02 -4.45 6.20
C CYS A 42 7.73 -2.96 6.00
N VAL A 43 8.33 -2.34 4.99
CA VAL A 43 7.90 -1.02 4.47
C VAL A 43 7.42 -1.14 3.03
N ILE A 44 6.38 -0.40 2.70
CA ILE A 44 5.82 -0.36 1.35
C ILE A 44 6.51 0.75 0.57
N THR A 45 6.97 0.42 -0.63
CA THR A 45 7.44 1.39 -1.61
C THR A 45 6.46 1.39 -2.79
N ALA A 46 5.94 2.58 -3.10
CA ALA A 46 4.96 2.80 -4.13
C ALA A 46 5.62 3.54 -5.28
N GLY A 47 6.03 2.77 -6.28
CA GLY A 47 6.66 3.31 -7.48
C GLY A 47 5.87 3.02 -8.73
N ASN A 48 6.63 2.81 -9.79
CA ASN A 48 6.15 2.48 -11.12
C ASN A 48 6.37 0.99 -11.44
N SER A 49 5.71 0.50 -12.48
CA SER A 49 5.77 -0.91 -12.92
C SER A 49 7.16 -1.41 -13.33
N PHE A 50 8.17 -0.54 -13.41
CA PHE A 50 9.53 -0.87 -13.86
C PHE A 50 10.57 -0.83 -12.75
N GLY A 51 10.15 -0.59 -11.49
CA GLY A 51 11.04 -0.60 -10.33
C GLY A 51 12.07 0.53 -10.33
N LEU A 52 11.82 1.63 -11.06
CA LEU A 52 12.68 2.81 -11.00
C LEU A 52 12.41 3.58 -9.70
N MET A 53 13.44 3.80 -8.89
CA MET A 53 13.34 4.36 -7.54
C MET A 53 14.06 5.72 -7.42
N ASP A 54 13.74 6.65 -8.31
CA ASP A 54 14.49 7.91 -8.53
C ASP A 54 13.93 9.13 -7.79
N ALA A 55 12.73 9.04 -7.21
CA ALA A 55 12.08 10.16 -6.52
C ALA A 55 11.23 9.73 -5.30
N GLY A 56 10.83 10.73 -4.50
CA GLY A 56 9.84 10.57 -3.43
C GLY A 56 10.18 9.48 -2.41
N MET A 57 9.17 8.69 -2.06
CA MET A 57 9.29 7.55 -1.14
C MET A 57 10.27 6.50 -1.67
N ASP A 58 10.23 6.18 -2.98
CA ASP A 58 11.11 5.16 -3.54
C ASP A 58 12.58 5.53 -3.39
N LEU A 59 12.95 6.79 -3.64
CA LEU A 59 14.31 7.27 -3.43
C LEU A 59 14.72 7.21 -1.94
N ALA A 60 13.78 7.47 -1.02
CA ALA A 60 14.05 7.39 0.42
C ALA A 60 14.32 5.93 0.84
N VAL A 61 13.50 4.98 0.38
CA VAL A 61 13.70 3.53 0.57
C VAL A 61 15.05 3.08 0.00
N LEU A 62 15.38 3.51 -1.23
CA LEU A 62 16.66 3.19 -1.87
C LEU A 62 17.86 3.74 -1.08
N LYS A 63 17.78 4.98 -0.60
CA LYS A 63 18.84 5.60 0.21
C LYS A 63 19.05 4.91 1.55
N PHE A 64 17.97 4.41 2.16
CA PHE A 64 18.02 3.77 3.47
C PHE A 64 18.55 2.32 3.39
N PHE A 65 18.14 1.55 2.38
CA PHE A 65 18.52 0.12 2.25
C PHE A 65 19.69 -0.15 1.29
N GLY A 66 20.07 0.83 0.47
CA GLY A 66 21.15 0.71 -0.50
C GLY A 66 20.69 0.32 -1.90
N ARG A 67 21.56 0.56 -2.89
CA ARG A 67 21.24 0.46 -4.33
C ARG A 67 20.85 -0.95 -4.78
N ASP A 68 21.47 -1.97 -4.19
CA ASP A 68 21.20 -3.38 -4.49
C ASP A 68 19.72 -3.77 -4.28
N LEU A 69 18.96 -3.00 -3.50
CA LEU A 69 17.53 -3.20 -3.35
C LEU A 69 16.78 -3.00 -4.67
N GLN A 70 17.13 -1.96 -5.43
CA GLN A 70 16.50 -1.71 -6.74
C GLN A 70 16.82 -2.85 -7.70
N ASP A 71 18.07 -3.30 -7.72
CA ASP A 71 18.50 -4.41 -8.59
C ASP A 71 17.71 -5.68 -8.27
N ARG A 72 17.54 -6.02 -6.98
CA ARG A 72 16.69 -7.16 -6.56
C ARG A 72 15.25 -7.01 -6.99
N ILE A 73 14.68 -5.81 -6.91
CA ILE A 73 13.31 -5.54 -7.37
C ILE A 73 13.24 -5.73 -8.89
N GLN A 74 14.15 -5.14 -9.65
CA GLN A 74 14.15 -5.23 -11.11
C GLN A 74 14.42 -6.65 -11.61
N ASP A 75 15.29 -7.41 -10.94
CA ASP A 75 15.49 -8.84 -11.22
C ASP A 75 14.18 -9.62 -11.08
N ARG A 76 13.39 -9.34 -10.03
CA ARG A 76 12.06 -9.96 -9.85
C ARG A 76 11.05 -9.49 -10.87
N ILE A 77 11.08 -8.22 -11.28
CA ILE A 77 10.24 -7.70 -12.36
C ILE A 77 10.56 -8.41 -13.68
N LEU A 78 11.85 -8.62 -13.98
CA LEU A 78 12.30 -9.34 -15.16
C LEU A 78 11.90 -10.82 -15.12
N SER A 79 12.13 -11.50 -13.99
CA SER A 79 11.89 -12.94 -13.87
C SER A 79 10.42 -13.31 -13.78
N ASP A 80 9.63 -12.56 -13.00
CA ASP A 80 8.26 -12.94 -12.66
C ASP A 80 7.23 -12.25 -13.53
N PHE A 81 7.58 -11.09 -14.09
CA PHE A 81 6.64 -10.22 -14.81
C PHE A 81 7.13 -9.83 -16.20
N LEU A 82 8.15 -10.51 -16.73
CA LEU A 82 8.67 -10.30 -18.09
C LEU A 82 9.05 -8.83 -18.37
N GLY A 83 9.51 -8.12 -17.34
CA GLY A 83 9.98 -6.73 -17.44
C GLY A 83 8.96 -5.66 -17.06
N GLU A 84 7.74 -6.02 -16.65
CA GLU A 84 6.74 -5.05 -16.21
C GLU A 84 5.81 -5.60 -15.14
N GLN A 85 5.96 -5.13 -13.89
CA GLN A 85 5.09 -5.51 -12.79
C GLN A 85 3.74 -4.77 -12.87
N PRO A 86 2.59 -5.45 -13.03
CA PRO A 86 1.29 -4.79 -13.12
C PRO A 86 0.88 -4.10 -11.81
N VAL A 87 0.16 -2.98 -11.92
CA VAL A 87 -0.57 -2.39 -10.79
C VAL A 87 -1.54 -3.43 -10.21
N GLY A 88 -1.61 -3.52 -8.88
CA GLY A 88 -2.38 -4.56 -8.19
C GLY A 88 -1.60 -5.86 -7.92
N THR A 89 -0.27 -5.80 -8.04
CA THR A 89 0.64 -6.87 -7.59
C THR A 89 1.63 -6.31 -6.55
N SER A 90 2.30 -7.19 -5.80
CA SER A 90 3.30 -6.83 -4.81
C SER A 90 4.42 -7.86 -4.79
N ILE A 91 5.67 -7.39 -4.87
CA ILE A 91 6.87 -8.21 -4.66
C ILE A 91 7.38 -7.95 -3.25
N LEU A 92 7.60 -9.01 -2.46
CA LEU A 92 8.32 -8.93 -1.20
C LEU A 92 9.80 -9.25 -1.45
N VAL A 93 10.68 -8.31 -1.13
CA VAL A 93 12.14 -8.48 -1.24
C VAL A 93 12.80 -8.26 0.11
N GLU A 94 13.90 -8.97 0.35
CA GLU A 94 14.71 -8.73 1.54
C GLU A 94 15.45 -7.39 1.42
N SER A 95 15.40 -6.63 2.50
CA SER A 95 16.05 -5.32 2.59
C SER A 95 17.54 -5.42 2.91
N GLY A 96 17.98 -6.54 3.52
CA GLY A 96 19.31 -6.70 4.10
C GLY A 96 19.47 -6.12 5.51
N ASN A 97 18.41 -5.50 6.07
CA ASN A 97 18.41 -4.92 7.42
C ASN A 97 17.70 -5.86 8.42
N SER A 98 18.36 -6.20 9.54
CA SER A 98 17.80 -7.10 10.55
C SER A 98 16.56 -6.55 11.25
N SER A 99 16.51 -5.23 11.48
CA SER A 99 15.40 -4.52 12.14
C SER A 99 14.24 -4.22 11.20
N HIS A 100 14.50 -4.23 9.89
CA HIS A 100 13.56 -3.85 8.83
C HIS A 100 13.58 -4.83 7.65
N PRO A 101 13.32 -6.13 7.86
CA PRO A 101 13.74 -7.21 6.96
C PRO A 101 13.14 -7.19 5.56
N TRP A 102 11.97 -6.58 5.36
CA TRP A 102 11.24 -6.65 4.09
C TRP A 102 10.93 -5.28 3.50
N VAL A 103 10.94 -5.23 2.17
CA VAL A 103 10.34 -4.16 1.38
C VAL A 103 9.28 -4.77 0.47
N ALA A 104 8.09 -4.18 0.47
CA ALA A 104 7.02 -4.51 -0.46
C ALA A 104 7.02 -3.50 -1.61
N HIS A 105 7.41 -3.94 -2.81
CA HIS A 105 7.29 -3.12 -4.03
C HIS A 105 5.92 -3.35 -4.68
N SER A 106 5.08 -2.32 -4.59
CA SER A 106 3.66 -2.37 -4.98
C SER A 106 3.33 -1.18 -5.88
N PRO A 107 3.47 -1.30 -7.20
CA PRO A 107 3.34 -0.18 -8.11
C PRO A 107 1.93 0.42 -8.07
N THR A 108 1.86 1.74 -7.99
CA THR A 108 0.60 2.51 -8.05
C THR A 108 0.32 3.05 -9.45
N MET A 109 1.27 2.92 -10.37
CA MET A 109 1.18 3.42 -11.73
C MET A 109 2.13 2.63 -12.63
N ARG A 110 1.90 2.65 -13.95
CA ARG A 110 2.83 2.01 -14.89
C ARG A 110 4.11 2.81 -15.06
N VAL A 111 3.97 4.10 -15.30
CA VAL A 111 5.06 5.11 -15.34
C VAL A 111 4.63 6.29 -14.47
N PRO A 112 5.53 7.21 -14.10
CA PRO A 112 5.17 8.46 -13.45
C PRO A 112 4.00 9.18 -14.16
N LEU A 113 2.82 9.20 -13.54
CA LEU A 113 1.62 9.85 -14.06
C LEU A 113 0.59 10.14 -12.95
N ASN A 114 -0.34 11.05 -13.21
CA ASN A 114 -1.44 11.35 -12.29
C ASN A 114 -2.47 10.20 -12.26
N ILE A 115 -2.70 9.65 -11.08
CA ILE A 115 -3.61 8.53 -10.79
C ILE A 115 -4.81 8.94 -9.95
N SER A 116 -5.10 10.25 -9.83
CA SER A 116 -6.37 10.71 -9.25
C SER A 116 -7.54 10.06 -9.97
N ARG A 117 -8.63 9.78 -9.24
CA ARG A 117 -9.83 9.13 -9.79
C ARG A 117 -9.57 7.70 -10.31
N THR A 118 -8.67 6.97 -9.66
CA THR A 118 -8.41 5.55 -9.91
C THR A 118 -8.49 4.77 -8.61
N ASP A 119 -8.56 3.45 -8.66
CA ASP A 119 -8.44 2.56 -7.50
C ASP A 119 -7.01 2.03 -7.29
N ASN A 120 -6.00 2.66 -7.91
CA ASN A 120 -4.63 2.18 -7.91
C ASN A 120 -4.01 2.07 -6.50
N VAL A 121 -4.35 2.99 -5.59
CA VAL A 121 -3.86 2.95 -4.20
C VAL A 121 -4.46 1.76 -3.46
N TYR A 122 -5.76 1.52 -3.64
CA TYR A 122 -6.44 0.33 -3.11
C TYR A 122 -5.80 -0.94 -3.67
N LEU A 123 -5.57 -1.02 -4.98
CA LEU A 123 -4.99 -2.19 -5.63
C LEU A 123 -3.57 -2.47 -5.13
N ALA A 124 -2.71 -1.46 -5.03
CA ALA A 124 -1.34 -1.60 -4.54
C ALA A 124 -1.30 -2.05 -3.07
N PHE A 125 -2.12 -1.43 -2.21
CA PHE A 125 -2.16 -1.79 -0.79
C PHE A 125 -2.80 -3.17 -0.57
N TRP A 126 -3.89 -3.49 -1.28
CA TRP A 126 -4.52 -4.81 -1.26
C TRP A 126 -3.55 -5.91 -1.69
N ALA A 127 -2.79 -5.69 -2.76
CA ALA A 127 -1.78 -6.63 -3.23
C ALA A 127 -0.68 -6.87 -2.18
N THR A 128 -0.25 -5.81 -1.48
CA THR A 128 0.69 -5.92 -0.36
C THR A 128 0.15 -6.81 0.75
N LEU A 129 -1.10 -6.57 1.17
CA LEU A 129 -1.74 -7.35 2.22
C LEU A 129 -1.88 -8.83 1.83
N CYS A 130 -2.23 -9.12 0.57
CA CYS A 130 -2.26 -10.48 0.03
C CYS A 130 -0.88 -11.13 0.00
N ALA A 131 0.17 -10.41 -0.42
CA ALA A 131 1.53 -10.93 -0.44
C ALA A 131 2.04 -11.25 0.98
N ILE A 132 1.78 -10.36 1.94
CA ILE A 132 2.08 -10.58 3.36
C ILE A 132 1.32 -11.79 3.90
N HIS A 133 0.03 -11.92 3.58
CA HIS A 133 -0.77 -13.09 3.98
C HIS A 133 -0.16 -14.40 3.47
N GLN A 134 0.20 -14.45 2.19
CA GLN A 134 0.81 -15.63 1.56
C GLN A 134 2.18 -15.95 2.19
N HIS A 135 3.04 -14.95 2.34
CA HIS A 135 4.33 -15.09 3.03
C HIS A 135 4.14 -15.64 4.45
N ASN A 136 3.17 -15.09 5.17
CA ASN A 136 2.84 -15.50 6.52
C ASN A 136 2.14 -16.85 6.62
N ARG A 137 1.73 -17.49 5.52
CA ARG A 137 1.23 -18.87 5.57
C ARG A 137 2.39 -19.85 5.69
N ASP A 138 3.42 -19.65 4.87
CA ASP A 138 4.41 -20.69 4.58
C ASP A 138 5.79 -20.43 5.23
N LYS A 139 6.04 -19.23 5.80
CA LYS A 139 7.35 -18.87 6.38
C LYS A 139 7.38 -18.90 7.90
N GLU A 140 8.52 -19.28 8.49
CA GLU A 140 8.73 -19.18 9.94
C GLU A 140 8.83 -17.71 10.40
N LYS A 141 9.59 -16.88 9.67
CA LYS A 141 9.72 -15.45 9.94
C LYS A 141 8.52 -14.67 9.36
N LYS A 142 7.47 -14.53 10.18
CA LYS A 142 6.26 -13.78 9.84
C LYS A 142 6.51 -12.27 9.79
N ILE A 143 5.86 -11.58 8.87
CA ILE A 143 5.72 -10.12 8.82
C ILE A 143 4.54 -9.74 9.70
N LYS A 144 4.79 -9.06 10.83
CA LYS A 144 3.77 -8.70 11.82
C LYS A 144 3.50 -7.20 11.86
N SER A 145 4.41 -6.39 11.35
CA SER A 145 4.28 -4.93 11.28
C SER A 145 4.59 -4.42 9.87
N VAL A 146 3.74 -3.55 9.34
CA VAL A 146 3.90 -2.96 8.01
C VAL A 146 3.78 -1.45 8.07
N VAL A 147 4.76 -0.77 7.49
CA VAL A 147 4.77 0.68 7.32
C VAL A 147 4.21 1.03 5.95
N CYS A 148 3.15 1.82 5.92
CA CYS A 148 2.51 2.31 4.72
C CYS A 148 2.65 3.84 4.63
N PRO A 149 3.38 4.37 3.64
CA PRO A 149 3.40 5.80 3.38
C PRO A 149 2.09 6.26 2.73
N GLY A 150 1.96 7.58 2.50
CA GLY A 150 0.90 8.15 1.66
C GLY A 150 1.03 7.70 0.20
N LEU A 151 0.49 6.52 -0.12
CA LEU A 151 0.56 5.96 -1.47
C LEU A 151 -0.17 6.88 -2.45
N GLY A 152 0.46 7.20 -3.59
CA GLY A 152 -0.15 7.98 -4.67
C GLY A 152 -0.28 9.49 -4.41
N THR A 153 0.01 10.00 -3.22
CA THR A 153 -0.18 11.43 -2.87
C THR A 153 0.92 12.36 -3.40
N GLY A 154 2.07 11.81 -3.80
CA GLY A 154 3.17 12.54 -4.44
C GLY A 154 2.95 12.69 -5.95
N THR A 155 3.82 12.07 -6.75
CA THR A 155 3.74 12.07 -8.23
C THR A 155 2.37 11.67 -8.78
N GLY A 156 1.67 10.79 -8.06
CA GLY A 156 0.34 10.33 -8.43
C GLY A 156 -0.76 11.38 -8.32
N GLY A 157 -0.54 12.49 -7.61
CA GLY A 157 -1.51 13.57 -7.47
C GLY A 157 -2.84 13.16 -6.83
N MET A 158 -2.90 12.04 -6.11
CA MET A 158 -4.10 11.61 -5.42
C MET A 158 -4.35 12.48 -4.18
N ASP A 159 -5.59 12.90 -3.98
CA ASP A 159 -5.96 13.64 -2.78
C ASP A 159 -5.68 12.78 -1.52
N PRO A 160 -5.03 13.35 -0.47
CA PRO A 160 -4.68 12.56 0.71
C PRO A 160 -5.87 11.91 1.42
N MET A 161 -7.06 12.52 1.39
CA MET A 161 -8.29 11.96 1.94
C MET A 161 -8.78 10.76 1.12
N GLU A 162 -8.63 10.80 -0.20
CA GLU A 162 -8.93 9.69 -1.10
C GLU A 162 -7.92 8.54 -0.90
N ALA A 163 -6.63 8.84 -0.85
CA ALA A 163 -5.58 7.85 -0.61
C ALA A 163 -5.79 7.12 0.73
N ALA A 164 -6.02 7.88 1.82
CA ALA A 164 -6.30 7.30 3.13
C ALA A 164 -7.58 6.44 3.14
N LEU A 165 -8.61 6.83 2.39
CA LEU A 165 -9.84 6.04 2.24
C LEU A 165 -9.60 4.73 1.48
N GLN A 166 -8.83 4.76 0.38
CA GLN A 166 -8.47 3.55 -0.36
C GLN A 166 -7.64 2.56 0.48
N ILE A 167 -6.67 3.06 1.24
CA ILE A 167 -5.88 2.26 2.19
C ILE A 167 -6.82 1.66 3.25
N ARG A 168 -7.73 2.46 3.82
CA ARG A 168 -8.72 1.98 4.81
C ARG A 168 -9.61 0.88 4.24
N LEU A 169 -10.11 1.03 3.02
CA LEU A 169 -11.00 0.03 2.40
C LEU A 169 -10.27 -1.31 2.23
N ALA A 170 -9.04 -1.28 1.73
CA ALA A 170 -8.22 -2.48 1.59
C ALA A 170 -7.89 -3.11 2.97
N TYR A 171 -7.57 -2.31 3.99
CA TYR A 171 -7.35 -2.81 5.35
C TYR A 171 -8.60 -3.44 5.97
N THR A 172 -9.75 -2.77 5.89
CA THR A 172 -11.05 -3.26 6.39
C THR A 172 -11.39 -4.62 5.78
N ASN A 173 -11.18 -4.72 4.48
CA ASN A 173 -11.39 -5.95 3.73
C ASN A 173 -10.43 -7.08 4.09
N TYR A 174 -9.21 -6.75 4.52
CA TYR A 174 -8.22 -7.73 4.96
C TYR A 174 -8.57 -8.29 6.35
N LEU A 175 -9.15 -7.46 7.22
CA LEU A 175 -9.67 -7.90 8.50
C LEU A 175 -10.97 -8.71 8.37
N SER A 176 -11.75 -8.48 7.32
CA SER A 176 -13.08 -9.07 7.12
C SER A 176 -13.11 -10.02 5.91
N VAL A 177 -12.44 -11.18 6.05
CA VAL A 177 -12.44 -12.21 5.01
C VAL A 177 -13.84 -12.85 4.91
N PRO A 178 -14.46 -12.93 3.71
CA PRO A 178 -15.78 -13.54 3.56
C PRO A 178 -15.71 -15.05 3.75
N GLU A 179 -16.76 -15.64 4.34
CA GLU A 179 -16.90 -17.10 4.45
C GLU A 179 -17.22 -17.76 3.10
N PHE A 180 -17.95 -17.05 2.22
CA PHE A 180 -18.32 -17.51 0.88
C PHE A 180 -18.36 -16.35 -0.12
N ILE A 181 -18.15 -16.68 -1.40
CA ILE A 181 -18.16 -15.71 -2.50
C ILE A 181 -19.43 -15.91 -3.33
N ASN A 182 -20.19 -14.84 -3.53
CA ASN A 182 -21.36 -14.82 -4.41
C ASN A 182 -21.46 -13.49 -5.17
N GLY A 183 -22.40 -13.39 -6.11
CA GLY A 183 -22.59 -12.19 -6.93
C GLY A 183 -22.85 -10.92 -6.11
N SER A 184 -23.65 -11.02 -5.04
CA SER A 184 -23.94 -9.88 -4.16
C SER A 184 -22.70 -9.39 -3.40
N PHE A 185 -21.86 -10.30 -2.90
CA PHE A 185 -20.58 -9.93 -2.30
C PHE A 185 -19.67 -9.25 -3.31
N ALA A 186 -19.51 -9.85 -4.51
CA ALA A 186 -18.68 -9.28 -5.56
C ALA A 186 -19.14 -7.87 -5.96
N GLN A 187 -20.45 -7.68 -6.13
CA GLN A 187 -21.03 -6.37 -6.44
C GLN A 187 -20.80 -5.36 -5.31
N ARG A 188 -21.12 -5.71 -4.04
CA ARG A 188 -20.87 -4.80 -2.90
C ARG A 188 -19.40 -4.41 -2.79
N ARG A 189 -18.50 -5.36 -3.04
CA ARG A 189 -17.06 -5.09 -3.02
C ARG A 189 -16.65 -4.15 -4.14
N HIS A 190 -17.08 -4.43 -5.37
CA HIS A 190 -16.85 -3.54 -6.50
C HIS A 190 -17.35 -2.12 -6.21
N GLU A 191 -18.58 -2.00 -5.71
CA GLU A 191 -19.18 -0.71 -5.38
C GLU A 191 -18.44 0.01 -4.25
N SER A 192 -18.02 -0.70 -3.20
CA SER A 192 -17.24 -0.11 -2.10
C SER A 192 -15.89 0.43 -2.56
N VAL A 193 -15.23 -0.22 -3.51
CA VAL A 193 -13.96 0.25 -4.06
C VAL A 193 -14.24 1.39 -5.04
N HIS A 194 -15.09 1.16 -6.05
CA HIS A 194 -15.38 2.12 -7.10
C HIS A 194 -16.00 3.43 -6.59
N TYR A 195 -17.02 3.34 -5.73
CA TYR A 195 -17.68 4.49 -5.12
C TYR A 195 -17.09 4.88 -3.77
N GLY A 196 -16.23 4.09 -3.15
CA GLY A 196 -15.47 4.53 -1.99
C GLY A 196 -14.16 5.22 -2.35
N SER A 197 -13.72 5.12 -3.61
CA SER A 197 -12.56 5.84 -4.13
C SER A 197 -12.96 6.85 -5.21
N ASN A 198 -13.03 6.37 -6.45
CA ASN A 198 -13.09 7.12 -7.71
C ASN A 198 -14.28 8.11 -7.78
N TRP A 199 -15.44 7.73 -7.24
CA TRP A 199 -16.67 8.54 -7.31
C TRP A 199 -17.25 8.97 -5.95
N GLY A 200 -16.71 8.49 -4.83
CA GLY A 200 -17.32 8.67 -3.50
C GLY A 200 -17.30 10.06 -2.94
N PHE A 201 -16.33 10.86 -3.38
CA PHE A 201 -16.16 12.23 -2.93
C PHE A 201 -17.16 13.18 -3.61
N GLU A 202 -17.52 12.91 -4.86
CA GLU A 202 -18.45 13.75 -5.64
C GLU A 202 -19.89 13.20 -5.63
N ASN A 203 -20.09 11.87 -5.48
CA ASN A 203 -21.40 11.22 -5.44
C ASN A 203 -21.43 10.06 -4.42
N PRO A 204 -21.47 10.34 -3.11
CA PRO A 204 -21.69 9.30 -2.11
C PRO A 204 -23.06 8.66 -2.36
N ARG A 205 -23.11 7.37 -2.70
CA ARG A 205 -24.39 6.65 -2.70
C ARG A 205 -24.95 6.68 -1.28
N SER A 206 -26.22 7.02 -1.12
CA SER A 206 -26.95 6.66 0.09
C SER A 206 -26.81 5.15 0.25
N THR A 207 -26.30 4.69 1.38
CA THR A 207 -26.32 3.28 1.75
C THR A 207 -27.75 2.80 1.57
N VAL A 208 -28.00 2.00 0.54
CA VAL A 208 -29.32 1.38 0.36
C VAL A 208 -29.36 0.27 1.39
N ASP A 209 -30.15 0.53 2.44
CA ASP A 209 -30.65 -0.30 3.54
C ASP A 209 -29.89 -1.58 3.91
#